data_AF-A0A7C3X936-F1
#
_entry.id   AF-A0A7C3X936-F1
#
_cell.length_a   1.000
_cell.length_b   1.000
_cell.length_c   1.000
_cell.angle_alpha   90.00
_cell.angle_beta   90.00
_cell.angle_gamma   90.00
#
_symmetry.space_group_name_H-M   'P 1'
#
loop_
_entity.id
_entity.type
_entity.pdbx_description
1 polymer ?
#
loop_
_entity_poly.entity_id
_entity_poly.type
_entity_poly.pdbx_seq_one_letter_code
_entity_poly.pdbx_strand_id
1 'polypeptide(L)'
;RGIIWVSLAGPCANLGLGVVFIGILKLMTLFDGGAFLEHAVYTVLFIAYINILLFVFNLVPIPPLDGSRILGYFLKGEAKRFYQSMESYGFFVILLLVMTFGFLLSRVVGGMANLVLRLYGLPAVF
;
A
#
# COMPACT_ATOMS: atom_id res chain seq x y z
N ARG A 1 -16.52 -12.87 -11.09
CA ARG A 1 -15.74 -11.94 -11.93
C ARG A 1 -15.79 -10.51 -11.39
N GLY A 2 -16.95 -9.93 -11.07
CA GLY A 2 -17.03 -8.58 -10.49
C GLY A 2 -16.24 -8.38 -9.18
N ILE A 3 -16.26 -9.36 -8.28
CA ILE A 3 -15.56 -9.29 -6.98
C ILE A 3 -14.06 -9.04 -7.14
N ILE A 4 -13.40 -9.67 -8.11
CA ILE A 4 -11.94 -9.48 -8.34
C ILE A 4 -11.64 -8.05 -8.76
N TRP A 5 -12.42 -7.50 -9.71
CA TRP A 5 -12.22 -6.14 -10.19
C TRP A 5 -12.47 -5.10 -9.10
N VAL A 6 -13.50 -5.31 -8.27
CA VAL A 6 -13.78 -4.44 -7.11
C VAL A 6 -12.64 -4.53 -6.09
N SER A 7 -12.13 -5.73 -5.81
CA SER A 7 -11.00 -5.92 -4.89
C SER A 7 -9.68 -5.38 -5.43
N LEU A 8 -9.49 -5.28 -6.74
CA LEU A 8 -8.30 -4.64 -7.33
C LEU A 8 -8.42 -3.12 -7.40
N ALA A 9 -9.64 -2.57 -7.44
CA ALA A 9 -9.85 -1.13 -7.57
C ALA A 9 -9.23 -0.35 -6.41
N GLY A 10 -9.36 -0.84 -5.17
CA GLY A 10 -8.75 -0.23 -3.98
C GLY A 10 -7.22 -0.15 -4.07
N PRO A 11 -6.50 -1.28 -4.18
CA PRO A 11 -5.06 -1.30 -4.40
C PRO A 11 -4.61 -0.41 -5.56
N CYS A 12 -5.24 -0.52 -6.73
CA CYS A 12 -4.86 0.27 -7.90
C CYS A 12 -5.05 1.78 -7.68
N ALA A 13 -6.11 2.20 -6.99
CA ALA A 13 -6.31 3.60 -6.63
C ALA A 13 -5.21 4.10 -5.67
N ASN A 14 -4.87 3.31 -4.65
CA ASN A 14 -3.79 3.64 -3.72
C ASN A 14 -2.43 3.74 -4.42
N LEU A 15 -2.11 2.81 -5.32
CA LEU A 15 -0.88 2.88 -6.12
C LEU A 15 -0.87 4.15 -6.99
N GLY A 16 -1.99 4.42 -7.67
CA GLY A 16 -2.15 5.62 -8.51
C GLY A 16 -1.94 6.90 -7.72
N LEU A 17 -2.55 7.03 -6.54
CA LEU A 17 -2.36 8.16 -5.64
C LEU A 17 -0.90 8.29 -5.21
N GLY A 18 -0.25 7.19 -4.80
CA GLY A 18 1.18 7.19 -4.44
C GLY A 18 2.07 7.74 -5.55
N VAL A 19 1.84 7.30 -6.79
CA VAL A 19 2.55 7.78 -7.98
C VAL A 19 2.28 9.26 -8.24
N VAL A 20 1.02 9.70 -8.16
CA VAL A 20 0.64 11.11 -8.37
C VAL A 20 1.30 12.02 -7.35
N PHE A 21 1.28 11.67 -6.06
CA PHE A 21 1.91 12.49 -5.01
C PHE A 21 3.44 12.54 -5.14
N ILE A 22 4.10 11.48 -5.62
CA ILE A 22 5.54 11.55 -5.96
C ILE A 22 5.78 12.47 -7.17
N GLY A 23 4.89 12.46 -8.16
CA GLY A 23 4.92 13.44 -9.25
C GLY A 23 4.79 14.88 -8.75
N ILE A 24 3.90 15.14 -7.79
CA ILE A 24 3.79 16.44 -7.12
C ILE A 24 5.09 16.79 -6.39
N LEU A 25 5.68 15.84 -5.65
CA LEU A 25 6.97 16.02 -4.98
C LEU A 25 8.05 16.49 -5.96
N LYS A 26 8.11 15.88 -7.15
CA LYS A 26 9.06 16.28 -8.21
C LYS A 26 8.84 17.73 -8.64
N LEU A 27 7.60 18.17 -8.82
CA LEU A 27 7.31 19.57 -9.16
C LEU A 27 7.72 20.53 -8.04
N MET A 28 7.54 20.14 -6.78
CA MET A 28 7.92 20.97 -5.63
C MET A 28 9.43 21.22 -5.56
N THR A 29 10.27 20.31 -6.10
CA THR A 29 11.73 20.53 -6.16
C THR A 29 12.17 21.67 -7.10
N LEU A 30 11.25 22.20 -7.92
CA LEU A 30 11.52 23.31 -8.84
C LEU A 30 11.35 24.69 -8.18
N PHE A 31 10.84 24.74 -6.94
CA PHE A 31 10.56 25.97 -6.23
C PHE A 31 11.51 26.11 -5.03
N ASP A 32 11.85 27.35 -4.70
CA ASP A 32 12.49 27.71 -3.43
C ASP A 32 11.43 28.37 -2.54
N GLY A 33 11.21 27.84 -1.35
CA GLY A 33 10.12 28.27 -0.46
C GLY A 33 10.43 28.16 1.02
N GLY A 34 11.72 28.01 1.37
CA GLY A 34 12.20 27.91 2.74
C GLY A 34 11.44 26.89 3.59
N ALA A 35 11.29 27.18 4.88
CA ALA A 35 10.71 26.27 5.86
C ALA A 35 9.28 25.80 5.50
N PHE A 36 8.44 26.66 4.92
CA PHE A 36 7.07 26.25 4.57
C PHE A 36 7.06 25.15 3.50
N LEU A 37 7.89 25.30 2.46
CA LEU A 37 8.00 24.31 1.40
C LEU A 37 8.55 22.99 1.93
N GLU A 38 9.53 23.01 2.83
CA GLU A 38 10.06 21.81 3.47
C GLU A 38 8.98 21.01 4.21
N HIS A 39 8.16 21.66 5.03
CA HIS A 39 7.05 20.99 5.74
C HIS A 39 6.02 20.40 4.77
N ALA A 40 5.73 21.13 3.68
CA ALA A 40 4.84 20.65 2.63
C ALA A 40 5.42 19.41 1.91
N VAL A 41 6.74 19.42 1.61
CA VAL A 41 7.45 18.27 1.01
C VAL A 41 7.34 17.03 1.89
N TYR A 42 7.59 17.15 3.20
CA TYR A 42 7.44 16.01 4.12
C TYR A 42 6.02 15.47 4.16
N THR A 43 5.02 16.36 4.15
CA THR A 43 3.61 15.97 4.16
C THR A 43 3.23 15.24 2.87
N VAL A 44 3.63 15.76 1.71
CA VAL A 44 3.39 15.14 0.40
C VAL A 44 4.09 13.79 0.30
N LEU A 45 5.35 13.70 0.75
CA LEU A 45 6.10 12.45 0.80
C LEU A 45 5.41 11.41 1.70
N PHE A 46 4.90 11.83 2.86
CA PHE A 46 4.17 10.95 3.76
C PHE A 46 2.86 10.46 3.15
N ILE A 47 2.10 11.32 2.48
CA ILE A 47 0.87 10.93 1.76
C ILE A 47 1.18 9.90 0.67
N ALA A 48 2.25 10.13 -0.11
CA ALA A 48 2.69 9.17 -1.12
C ALA A 48 3.05 7.81 -0.49
N TYR A 49 3.84 7.82 0.59
CA TYR A 49 4.28 6.62 1.29
C TYR A 49 3.09 5.83 1.87
N ILE A 50 2.14 6.50 2.53
CA ILE A 50 0.94 5.84 3.06
C ILE A 50 0.11 5.21 1.96
N ASN A 51 -0.05 5.86 0.81
CA ASN A 51 -0.77 5.27 -0.31
C ASN A 51 -0.07 4.02 -0.88
N ILE A 52 1.27 4.04 -1.00
CA ILE A 52 2.05 2.85 -1.40
C ILE A 52 1.95 1.75 -0.33
N LEU A 53 1.98 2.12 0.96
CA LEU A 53 1.78 1.20 2.07
C LEU A 53 0.42 0.50 1.97
N LEU A 54 -0.65 1.27 1.77
CA LEU A 54 -2.00 0.75 1.63
C LEU A 54 -2.16 -0.14 0.38
N PHE A 55 -1.47 0.19 -0.71
CA PHE A 55 -1.40 -0.68 -1.88
C PHE A 55 -0.79 -2.05 -1.53
N VAL A 56 0.41 -2.08 -0.94
CA VAL A 56 1.10 -3.33 -0.58
C VAL A 56 0.28 -4.10 0.46
N PHE A 57 -0.23 -3.42 1.48
CA PHE A 57 -1.00 -4.01 2.54
C PHE A 57 -2.29 -4.66 2.01
N ASN A 58 -3.04 -3.97 1.15
CA ASN A 58 -4.27 -4.52 0.57
C ASN A 58 -4.03 -5.70 -0.38
N LEU A 59 -2.81 -5.93 -0.87
CA LEU A 59 -2.48 -7.11 -1.68
C LEU A 59 -2.15 -8.35 -0.84
N VAL A 60 -1.91 -8.20 0.46
CA VAL A 60 -1.65 -9.35 1.34
C VAL A 60 -2.88 -10.25 1.38
N PRO A 61 -2.75 -11.56 1.09
CA PRO A 61 -3.89 -12.47 0.97
C PRO A 61 -4.36 -12.95 2.35
N ILE A 62 -4.74 -12.02 3.23
CA ILE A 62 -5.17 -12.26 4.60
C ILE A 62 -6.49 -11.50 4.85
N PRO A 63 -7.58 -12.17 5.26
CA PRO A 63 -8.83 -11.49 5.60
C PRO A 63 -8.60 -10.47 6.72
N PRO A 64 -9.22 -9.27 6.66
CA PRO A 64 -10.25 -8.81 5.72
C PRO A 64 -9.71 -8.04 4.49
N LEU A 65 -8.41 -8.11 4.19
CA LEU A 65 -7.76 -7.30 3.16
C LEU A 65 -8.24 -7.69 1.74
N ASP A 66 -8.15 -6.78 0.77
CA ASP A 66 -8.68 -7.01 -0.57
C ASP A 66 -8.05 -8.22 -1.29
N GLY A 67 -6.75 -8.46 -1.08
CA GLY A 67 -6.01 -9.61 -1.60
C GLY A 67 -6.60 -10.95 -1.13
N SER A 68 -7.24 -10.97 0.03
CA SER A 68 -7.92 -12.16 0.54
C SER A 68 -9.14 -12.53 -0.29
N ARG A 69 -9.87 -11.55 -0.82
CA ARG A 69 -11.04 -11.78 -1.68
C ARG A 69 -10.62 -12.31 -3.05
N ILE A 70 -9.46 -11.87 -3.54
CA ILE A 70 -8.84 -12.39 -4.76
C ILE A 70 -8.46 -13.86 -4.55
N LEU A 71 -7.72 -14.18 -3.48
CA LEU A 71 -7.34 -15.57 -3.18
C LEU A 71 -8.58 -16.46 -2.94
N GLY A 72 -9.54 -15.98 -2.14
CA GLY A 72 -10.76 -16.68 -1.79
C GLY A 72 -11.67 -17.00 -2.99
N TYR A 73 -11.54 -16.29 -4.11
CA TYR A 73 -12.21 -16.63 -5.37
C TYR A 73 -11.72 -17.96 -5.95
N PHE A 74 -10.44 -18.29 -5.76
CA PHE A 74 -9.83 -19.52 -6.29
C PHE A 74 -10.00 -20.72 -5.34
N LEU A 75 -10.32 -20.49 -4.06
CA LEU A 75 -10.55 -21.55 -3.08
C LEU A 75 -11.90 -22.26 -3.27
N LYS A 76 -11.95 -23.55 -2.95
CA LYS A 76 -13.15 -24.40 -3.04
C LYS A 76 -13.32 -25.26 -1.78
N GLY A 77 -14.54 -25.76 -1.56
CA GLY A 77 -14.83 -26.75 -0.52
C GLY A 77 -14.52 -26.27 0.90
N GLU A 78 -13.80 -27.10 1.66
CA GLU A 78 -13.43 -26.83 3.05
C GLU A 78 -12.42 -25.69 3.18
N ALA A 79 -11.46 -25.59 2.25
CA ALA A 79 -10.46 -24.51 2.26
C ALA A 79 -11.13 -23.13 2.20
N LYS A 80 -12.16 -22.97 1.36
CA LYS A 80 -12.93 -21.72 1.29
C LYS A 80 -13.67 -21.41 2.60
N ARG A 81 -14.30 -22.42 3.20
CA ARG A 81 -15.04 -22.28 4.47
C ARG A 81 -14.12 -21.89 5.61
N PHE A 82 -12.97 -22.54 5.72
CA PHE A 82 -11.93 -22.18 6.69
C PHE A 82 -11.45 -20.74 6.47
N TYR A 83 -11.12 -20.39 5.22
CA TYR A 83 -10.63 -19.05 4.88
C TYR A 83 -11.64 -17.95 5.21
N GLN A 84 -12.94 -18.19 4.99
CA GLN A 84 -14.01 -17.27 5.37
C GLN A 84 -14.17 -17.16 6.90
N SER A 85 -13.98 -18.25 7.65
CA SER A 85 -14.05 -18.21 9.11
C SER A 85 -12.96 -17.35 9.75
N MET A 86 -11.81 -17.19 9.08
CA MET A 86 -10.73 -16.31 9.53
C MET A 86 -11.11 -14.82 9.47
N GLU A 87 -12.09 -14.43 8.64
CA GLU A 87 -12.54 -13.05 8.50
C GLU A 87 -13.07 -12.47 9.82
N SER A 88 -13.75 -13.29 10.63
CA SER A 88 -14.24 -12.91 11.96
C SER A 88 -13.12 -12.54 12.94
N TYR A 89 -11.90 -13.03 12.71
CA TYR A 89 -10.71 -12.73 13.52
C TYR A 89 -9.78 -11.73 12.85
N GLY A 90 -10.21 -11.11 11.74
CA GLY A 90 -9.35 -10.33 10.85
C GLY A 90 -8.52 -9.24 11.52
N PHE A 91 -9.07 -8.56 12.53
CA PHE A 91 -8.32 -7.56 13.31
C PHE A 91 -7.10 -8.16 14.03
N PHE A 92 -7.27 -9.30 14.71
CA PHE A 92 -6.18 -9.96 15.43
C PHE A 92 -5.15 -10.55 14.46
N VAL A 93 -5.60 -11.05 13.30
CA VAL A 93 -4.69 -11.57 12.27
C VAL A 93 -3.84 -10.44 11.68
N ILE A 94 -4.44 -9.27 11.41
CA ILE A 94 -3.69 -8.07 10.99
C ILE A 94 -2.69 -7.65 12.06
N LEU A 95 -3.10 -7.60 13.33
CA LEU A 95 -2.20 -7.21 14.42
C LEU A 95 -0.99 -8.16 14.49
N LEU A 96 -1.22 -9.46 14.46
CA LEU A 96 -0.15 -10.46 14.45
C LEU A 96 0.76 -10.32 13.23
N LEU A 97 0.18 -10.08 12.04
CA LEU A 97 0.92 -9.84 10.81
C LEU A 97 1.85 -8.63 10.96
N VAL A 98 1.35 -7.50 11.45
CA VAL A 98 2.15 -6.28 11.60
C VAL A 98 3.23 -6.46 12.68
N MET A 99 2.91 -7.11 13.80
CA MET A 99 3.89 -7.35 14.87
C MET A 99 4.99 -8.32 14.45
N THR A 100 4.68 -9.33 13.63
CA THR A 100 5.63 -10.38 13.24
C THR A 100 6.37 -10.04 11.95
N PHE A 101 5.68 -9.45 10.98
CA PHE A 101 6.17 -9.19 9.62
C PHE A 101 6.24 -7.70 9.27
N GLY A 102 5.95 -6.79 10.20
CA GLY A 102 5.95 -5.34 9.94
C GLY A 102 7.28 -4.82 9.38
N PHE A 103 8.40 -5.39 9.81
CA PHE A 103 9.71 -5.05 9.26
C PHE A 103 9.91 -5.50 7.80
N LEU A 104 9.40 -6.67 7.44
CA LEU A 104 9.43 -7.13 6.05
C LEU A 104 8.50 -6.26 5.19
N LEU A 105 7.30 -5.96 5.72
CA LEU A 105 6.34 -5.09 5.06
C LEU A 105 6.93 -3.70 4.81
N SER A 106 7.58 -3.08 5.80
CA SER A 106 8.20 -1.77 5.64
C SER A 106 9.32 -1.78 4.59
N ARG A 107 10.13 -2.84 4.51
CA ARG A 107 11.13 -3.01 3.45
C ARG A 107 10.51 -3.08 2.07
N VAL A 108 9.42 -3.83 1.91
CA VAL A 108 8.71 -3.93 0.62
C VAL A 108 8.13 -2.57 0.24
N VAL A 109 7.44 -1.91 1.17
CA VAL A 109 6.84 -0.58 0.95
C VAL A 109 7.91 0.46 0.61
N GLY A 110 8.98 0.55 1.40
CA GLY A 110 10.09 1.48 1.15
C GLY A 110 10.81 1.21 -0.17
N GLY A 111 11.04 -0.06 -0.50
CA GLY A 111 11.58 -0.47 -1.80
C GLY A 111 10.71 -0.02 -2.96
N MET A 112 9.39 -0.19 -2.85
CA MET A 112 8.44 0.29 -3.86
C MET A 112 8.38 1.81 -3.95
N ALA A 113 8.35 2.51 -2.82
CA ALA A 113 8.37 3.98 -2.78
C ALA A 113 9.65 4.53 -3.43
N ASN A 114 10.81 3.96 -3.11
CA ASN A 114 12.08 4.31 -3.73
C ASN A 114 12.13 4.00 -5.22
N LEU A 115 11.51 2.90 -5.66
CA LEU A 115 11.38 2.61 -7.08
C LEU A 115 10.61 3.73 -7.78
N VAL A 116 9.46 4.14 -7.24
CA VAL A 116 8.66 5.22 -7.83
C VAL A 116 9.42 6.55 -7.80
N LEU A 117 10.10 6.90 -6.69
CA LEU A 117 10.95 8.09 -6.62
C LEU A 117 12.01 8.11 -7.73
N ARG A 118 12.69 6.98 -7.95
CA ARG A 118 13.70 6.85 -9.02
C ARG A 118 13.11 6.99 -10.42
N LEU A 119 11.87 6.54 -10.65
CA LEU A 119 11.19 6.75 -11.94
C LEU A 119 11.00 8.25 -12.26
N TYR A 120 10.86 9.09 -11.23
CA TYR A 120 10.78 10.55 -11.37
C TYR A 120 12.15 11.25 -11.26
N GLY A 121 13.24 10.49 -11.21
CA GLY A 121 14.60 11.01 -11.05
C GLY A 121 14.84 11.69 -9.70
N LEU A 122 14.15 11.25 -8.65
CA LEU A 122 14.34 11.70 -7.27
C LEU A 122 15.25 10.71 -6.52
N PRO A 123 16.02 11.18 -5.51
CA PRO A 123 16.83 10.29 -4.68
C PRO A 123 15.95 9.33 -3.88
N ALA A 124 16.52 8.17 -3.53
CA ALA A 124 15.88 7.24 -2.61
C ALA A 124 15.87 7.83 -1.19
N VAL A 125 14.74 7.69 -0.49
CA VAL A 125 14.52 8.28 0.84
C VAL A 125 14.22 7.22 1.91
N PHE A 126 13.62 6.10 1.52
CA PHE A 126 13.12 5.06 2.43
C PHE A 126 14.06 3.85 2.58
#